data_AF-A0A9D6TNR9-F1
#
_entry.id   AF-A0A9D6TNR9-F1
#
_cell.length_a   1.000
_cell.length_b   1.000
_cell.length_c   1.000
_cell.angle_alpha   90.00
_cell.angle_beta   90.00
_cell.angle_gamma   90.00
#
_symmetry.space_group_name_H-M   'P 1'
#
loop_
_entity.id
_entity.type
_entity.pdbx_description
1 polymer ?
#
loop_
_entity_poly.entity_id
_entity_poly.type
_entity_poly.pdbx_seq_one_letter_code
_entity_poly.pdbx_strand_id
1 'polypeptide(L)'
;MKPNTWSRPAVSALAAAVALLGAGCATTHEVKVTSICRPTPANRDIASFNVRTRTRVAEEDTLRYKEAVQHIRTALSAKGLYEAPTAASADMIVEIDYGIAPPRVKYAERERAVFAVPGHPTDGRHPWDPTKEMVGYESTVYPVVIREKHLSIYGRENKPWAEGQPPGEIWRVEVCDEDESQDLRGHLPILASAAMNEIGRNTDGPTTTTLRENDEAVRFIKKGL
;
A
#
# COMPACT_ATOMS: atom_id res chain seq x y z
N MET A 1 -41.93 31.22 44.41
CA MET A 1 -41.63 30.10 43.50
C MET A 1 -41.06 30.63 42.19
N LYS A 2 -39.74 30.48 41.99
CA LYS A 2 -39.03 30.42 40.70
C LYS A 2 -37.70 29.70 40.98
N PRO A 3 -37.42 28.51 40.41
CA PRO A 3 -36.12 27.89 40.55
C PRO A 3 -35.13 28.44 39.51
N ASN A 4 -33.92 28.74 39.98
CA ASN A 4 -32.80 29.29 39.24
C ASN A 4 -32.02 28.13 38.58
N THR A 5 -31.90 28.11 37.26
CA THR A 5 -31.15 27.09 36.52
C THR A 5 -29.73 27.57 36.24
N TRP A 6 -28.74 26.99 36.92
CA TRP A 6 -27.32 27.23 36.69
C TRP A 6 -26.80 26.23 35.65
N SER A 7 -26.48 26.72 34.45
CA SER A 7 -25.88 25.95 33.36
C SER A 7 -24.40 25.67 33.64
N ARG A 8 -23.97 24.42 33.42
CA ARG A 8 -22.55 24.01 33.40
C ARG A 8 -22.13 23.66 31.97
N PRO A 9 -21.45 24.55 31.22
CA PRO A 9 -20.86 24.20 29.94
C PRO A 9 -19.34 24.43 29.99
N ALA A 10 -18.59 23.63 30.75
CA ALA A 10 -17.13 23.81 30.82
C ALA A 10 -16.31 22.52 30.62
N VAL A 11 -16.91 21.34 30.76
CA VAL A 11 -16.16 20.07 30.71
C VAL A 11 -16.10 19.48 29.29
N SER A 12 -17.06 19.79 28.41
CA SER A 12 -17.14 19.19 27.08
C SER A 12 -16.19 19.79 26.04
N ALA A 13 -15.63 20.98 26.28
CA ALA A 13 -14.77 21.66 25.29
C ALA A 13 -13.33 21.14 25.26
N LEU A 14 -12.82 20.57 26.37
CA LEU A 14 -11.42 20.14 26.47
C LEU A 14 -11.16 18.77 25.80
N ALA A 15 -12.19 17.91 25.71
CA ALA A 15 -12.08 16.61 25.06
C ALA A 15 -12.02 16.71 23.52
N ALA A 16 -12.63 17.74 22.94
CA ALA A 16 -12.62 17.96 21.49
C ALA A 16 -11.26 18.47 20.98
N ALA A 17 -10.53 19.24 21.79
CA ALA A 17 -9.23 19.80 21.39
C ALA A 17 -8.11 18.76 21.34
N VAL A 18 -8.18 17.68 22.14
CA VAL A 18 -7.19 16.59 22.13
C VAL A 18 -7.41 15.63 20.95
N ALA A 19 -8.65 15.48 20.47
CA ALA A 19 -8.97 14.62 19.33
C ALA A 19 -8.47 15.16 17.97
N LEU A 20 -8.32 16.48 17.84
CA LEU A 20 -7.88 17.13 16.59
C LEU A 20 -6.35 17.13 16.38
N LEU A 21 -5.56 16.90 17.43
CA LEU A 21 -4.10 16.83 17.35
C LEU A 21 -3.58 15.45 16.92
N GLY A 22 -4.46 14.46 16.79
CA GLY A 22 -4.13 13.09 16.36
C GLY A 22 -4.14 12.86 14.84
N ALA A 23 -4.55 13.85 14.04
CA ALA A 23 -4.48 13.77 12.58
C ALA A 23 -3.04 14.04 12.11
N GLY A 24 -2.13 13.12 12.45
CA GLY A 24 -0.77 13.11 11.88
C GLY A 24 -0.84 13.05 10.35
N CYS A 25 0.11 13.70 9.68
CA CYS A 25 0.31 13.57 8.23
C CYS A 25 0.46 12.09 7.86
N ALA A 26 -0.64 11.48 7.42
CA ALA A 26 -0.60 10.13 6.87
C ALA A 26 -0.09 10.25 5.43
N THR A 27 1.06 9.65 5.18
CA THR A 27 1.58 9.41 3.83
C THR A 27 0.53 8.65 3.02
N THR A 28 0.32 9.13 1.80
CA THR A 28 -0.66 8.62 0.86
C THR A 28 0.09 7.99 -0.30
N HIS A 29 -0.33 6.79 -0.69
CA HIS A 29 0.32 5.96 -1.70
C HIS A 29 -0.66 5.69 -2.84
N GLU A 30 -0.18 5.81 -4.07
CA GLU A 30 -0.97 5.55 -5.27
C GLU A 30 -0.61 4.17 -5.82
N VAL A 31 -1.50 3.22 -5.62
CA VAL A 31 -1.24 1.82 -5.89
C VAL A 31 -2.02 1.38 -7.12
N LYS A 32 -1.34 0.73 -8.07
CA LYS A 32 -1.95 0.11 -9.24
C LYS A 32 -2.17 -1.38 -8.95
N VAL A 33 -3.41 -1.83 -9.12
CA VAL A 33 -3.83 -3.20 -8.86
C VAL A 33 -4.37 -3.82 -10.15
N THR A 34 -3.91 -5.03 -10.47
CA THR A 34 -4.46 -5.86 -11.53
C THR A 34 -4.82 -7.21 -10.94
N SER A 35 -6.05 -7.67 -11.13
CA SER A 35 -6.50 -8.98 -10.67
C SER A 35 -7.11 -9.79 -11.80
N ILE A 36 -6.70 -11.05 -11.89
CA ILE A 36 -7.22 -12.03 -12.82
C ILE A 36 -7.69 -13.21 -11.99
N CYS A 37 -8.94 -13.61 -12.18
CA CYS A 37 -9.60 -14.71 -11.49
C CYS A 37 -10.28 -15.60 -12.53
N ARG A 38 -10.05 -16.91 -12.44
CA ARG A 38 -10.70 -17.87 -13.29
C ARG A 38 -12.17 -18.02 -12.86
N PRO A 39 -13.14 -17.93 -13.78
CA PRO A 39 -14.57 -17.91 -13.45
C PRO A 39 -15.10 -19.22 -12.84
N THR A 40 -14.32 -20.30 -12.82
CA THR A 40 -14.70 -21.55 -12.13
C THR A 40 -13.43 -22.25 -11.67
N PRO A 41 -13.11 -22.24 -10.35
CA PRO A 41 -12.17 -23.21 -9.80
C PRO A 41 -12.76 -24.62 -9.97
N ALA A 42 -11.93 -25.62 -10.29
CA ALA A 42 -12.42 -27.00 -10.42
C ALA A 42 -12.98 -27.54 -9.09
N ASN A 43 -12.56 -26.97 -7.97
CA ASN A 43 -13.00 -27.30 -6.64
C ASN A 43 -13.85 -26.16 -6.06
N ARG A 44 -15.10 -26.45 -5.68
CA ARG A 44 -16.04 -25.43 -5.16
C ARG A 44 -15.72 -25.00 -3.72
N ASP A 45 -14.86 -25.74 -3.02
CA ASP A 45 -14.61 -25.56 -1.58
C ASP A 45 -13.13 -25.31 -1.25
N ILE A 46 -12.47 -24.38 -1.96
CA ILE A 46 -11.09 -23.99 -1.66
C ILE A 46 -11.10 -23.09 -0.42
N ALA A 47 -10.82 -23.67 0.75
CA ALA A 47 -10.81 -22.94 2.01
C ALA A 47 -9.42 -22.92 2.67
N SER A 48 -8.58 -23.92 2.37
CA SER A 48 -7.24 -24.06 2.96
C SER A 48 -6.11 -23.61 2.01
N PHE A 49 -5.11 -22.92 2.55
CA PHE A 49 -3.95 -22.47 1.77
C PHE A 49 -2.61 -22.76 2.45
N ASN A 50 -1.54 -22.86 1.67
CA ASN A 50 -0.17 -22.83 2.16
C ASN A 50 0.67 -21.85 1.34
N VAL A 51 1.44 -21.00 2.00
CA VAL A 51 2.21 -19.92 1.34
C VAL A 51 3.63 -20.38 1.03
N ARG A 52 4.09 -20.10 -0.19
CA ARG A 52 5.45 -20.37 -0.68
C ARG A 52 5.99 -19.19 -1.46
N THR A 53 7.31 -19.09 -1.57
CA THR A 53 7.92 -18.13 -2.49
C THR A 53 7.90 -18.65 -3.92
N ARG A 54 7.72 -17.76 -4.89
CA ARG A 54 7.78 -18.09 -6.32
C ARG A 54 9.22 -18.20 -6.83
N THR A 55 10.09 -17.29 -6.38
CA THR A 55 11.36 -16.99 -7.07
C THR A 55 12.51 -17.90 -6.60
N ARG A 56 12.73 -18.04 -5.28
CA ARG A 56 13.78 -18.93 -4.73
C ARG A 56 13.48 -19.43 -3.32
N VAL A 57 13.51 -20.75 -3.14
CA VAL A 57 13.35 -21.42 -1.83
C VAL A 57 14.32 -20.89 -0.76
N ALA A 58 15.54 -20.49 -1.15
CA ALA A 58 16.52 -19.91 -0.22
C ALA A 58 16.08 -18.59 0.43
N GLU A 59 15.08 -17.90 -0.13
CA GLU A 59 14.55 -16.65 0.42
C GLU A 59 13.51 -16.88 1.53
N GLU A 60 13.00 -18.12 1.68
CA GLU A 60 11.93 -18.46 2.64
C GLU A 60 12.37 -18.32 4.11
N ASP A 61 13.66 -18.44 4.40
CA ASP A 61 14.17 -18.31 5.78
C ASP A 61 14.50 -16.87 6.19
N THR A 62 14.44 -15.93 5.25
CA THR A 62 14.75 -14.53 5.52
C THR A 62 13.68 -13.87 6.40
N LEU A 63 14.09 -12.95 7.28
CA LEU A 63 13.15 -12.16 8.08
C LEU A 63 12.14 -11.41 7.21
N ARG A 64 12.60 -10.89 6.07
CA ARG A 64 11.75 -10.16 5.13
C ARG A 64 10.64 -11.05 4.57
N TYR A 65 10.96 -12.29 4.19
CA TYR A 65 9.94 -13.23 3.73
C TYR A 65 8.94 -13.55 4.84
N LYS A 66 9.40 -13.80 6.06
CA LYS A 66 8.52 -14.09 7.20
C LYS A 66 7.54 -12.96 7.48
N GLU A 67 7.99 -11.71 7.39
CA GLU A 67 7.14 -10.52 7.52
C GLU A 67 6.13 -10.40 6.36
N ALA A 68 6.59 -10.55 5.11
CA ALA A 68 5.71 -10.50 3.93
C ALA A 68 4.62 -11.58 3.99
N VAL A 69 5.00 -12.82 4.32
CA VAL A 69 4.07 -13.93 4.52
C VAL A 69 3.09 -13.64 5.64
N GLN A 70 3.53 -13.03 6.75
CA GLN A 70 2.62 -12.67 7.84
C GLN A 70 1.54 -11.68 7.40
N HIS A 71 1.90 -10.67 6.61
CA HIS A 71 0.93 -9.73 6.05
C HIS A 71 -0.05 -10.43 5.11
N ILE A 72 0.43 -11.34 4.27
CA ILE A 72 -0.40 -12.07 3.30
C ILE A 72 -1.31 -13.08 4.00
N ARG A 73 -0.83 -13.81 5.00
CA ARG A 73 -1.63 -14.69 5.86
C ARG A 73 -2.79 -13.91 6.50
N THR A 74 -2.47 -12.76 7.08
CA THR A 74 -3.47 -11.89 7.70
C THR A 74 -4.52 -11.44 6.68
N ALA A 75 -4.11 -11.06 5.47
CA ALA A 75 -5.01 -10.68 4.38
C ALA A 75 -5.92 -11.83 3.91
N LEU A 76 -5.35 -13.03 3.72
CA LEU A 76 -6.10 -14.21 3.29
C LEU A 76 -7.07 -14.69 4.36
N SER A 77 -6.66 -14.65 5.62
CA SER A 77 -7.54 -15.01 6.74
C SER A 77 -8.68 -14.01 6.96
N ALA A 78 -8.47 -12.73 6.68
CA ALA A 78 -9.57 -11.76 6.64
C ALA A 78 -10.61 -12.06 5.54
N LYS A 79 -10.23 -12.80 4.48
CA LYS A 79 -11.16 -13.33 3.47
C LYS A 79 -11.84 -14.64 3.86
N GLY A 80 -11.55 -15.17 5.05
CA GLY A 80 -12.11 -16.43 5.55
C GLY A 80 -11.34 -17.68 5.12
N LEU A 81 -10.15 -17.53 4.52
CA LEU A 81 -9.26 -18.65 4.20
C LEU A 81 -8.42 -19.03 5.43
N TYR A 82 -8.12 -20.31 5.61
CA TYR A 82 -7.28 -20.77 6.73
C TYR A 82 -5.99 -21.44 6.26
N GLU A 83 -4.93 -21.28 7.03
CA GLU A 83 -3.64 -21.89 6.70
C GLU A 83 -3.66 -23.40 7.00
N ALA A 84 -3.25 -24.19 6.01
CA ALA A 84 -3.10 -25.63 6.15
C ALA A 84 -1.79 -25.96 6.89
N PRO A 85 -1.77 -26.97 7.79
CA PRO A 85 -0.57 -27.36 8.54
C PRO A 85 0.60 -27.77 7.65
N THR A 86 0.29 -28.37 6.49
CA THR A 86 1.28 -28.78 5.49
C THR A 86 0.80 -28.44 4.09
N ALA A 87 1.74 -28.25 3.17
CA ALA A 87 1.42 -28.01 1.76
C ALA A 87 0.64 -29.17 1.13
N ALA A 88 0.88 -30.42 1.54
CA ALA A 88 0.15 -31.58 1.01
C ALA A 88 -1.34 -31.59 1.41
N SER A 89 -1.66 -31.03 2.58
CA SER A 89 -3.04 -30.90 3.07
C SER A 89 -3.77 -29.65 2.58
N ALA A 90 -3.09 -28.74 1.88
CA ALA A 90 -3.68 -27.51 1.39
C ALA A 90 -4.51 -27.75 0.12
N ASP A 91 -5.62 -27.04 -0.03
CA ASP A 91 -6.40 -27.02 -1.27
C ASP A 91 -5.71 -26.15 -2.32
N MET A 92 -5.06 -25.08 -1.87
CA MET A 92 -4.37 -24.09 -2.69
C MET A 92 -2.95 -23.82 -2.20
N ILE A 93 -2.03 -23.68 -3.14
CA ILE A 93 -0.70 -23.14 -2.90
C ILE A 93 -0.73 -21.67 -3.31
N VAL A 94 -0.36 -20.80 -2.37
CA VAL A 94 -0.22 -19.37 -2.60
C VAL A 94 1.25 -19.06 -2.84
N GLU A 95 1.61 -18.70 -4.06
CA GLU A 95 2.96 -18.26 -4.40
C GLU A 95 3.03 -16.74 -4.27
N ILE A 96 4.10 -16.24 -3.66
CA ILE A 96 4.33 -14.80 -3.48
C ILE A 96 5.64 -14.39 -4.15
N ASP A 97 5.63 -13.22 -4.76
CA ASP A 97 6.81 -12.55 -5.31
C ASP A 97 6.74 -11.07 -4.96
N TYR A 98 7.84 -10.50 -4.48
CA TYR A 98 7.87 -9.11 -4.05
C TYR A 98 9.27 -8.54 -4.22
N GLY A 99 9.35 -7.24 -4.49
CA GLY A 99 10.64 -6.62 -4.74
C GLY A 99 10.56 -5.14 -5.09
N ILE A 100 11.73 -4.60 -5.42
CA ILE A 100 11.88 -3.27 -5.99
C ILE A 100 12.47 -3.44 -7.39
N ALA A 101 11.79 -2.91 -8.40
CA ALA A 101 12.31 -2.88 -9.76
C ALA A 101 13.54 -1.96 -9.86
N PRO A 102 14.39 -2.11 -10.90
CA PRO A 102 15.50 -1.20 -11.14
C PRO A 102 15.04 0.27 -11.18
N PRO A 103 15.79 1.21 -10.58
CA PRO A 103 15.42 2.62 -10.56
C PRO A 103 15.34 3.18 -11.98
N ARG A 104 14.32 4.00 -12.23
CA ARG A 104 14.07 4.68 -13.51
C ARG A 104 14.08 6.18 -13.30
N VAL A 105 14.60 6.92 -14.27
CA VAL A 105 14.55 8.39 -14.23
C VAL A 105 13.26 8.85 -14.91
N LYS A 106 12.46 9.63 -14.20
CA LYS A 106 11.35 10.40 -14.76
C LYS A 106 11.66 11.88 -14.65
N TYR A 107 11.24 12.67 -15.62
CA TYR A 107 11.36 14.12 -15.56
C TYR A 107 10.10 14.68 -14.91
N ALA A 108 10.25 15.31 -13.74
CA ALA A 108 9.15 15.93 -13.02
C ALA A 108 9.22 17.45 -13.21
N GLU A 109 8.06 18.05 -13.43
CA GLU A 109 7.90 19.49 -13.48
C GLU A 109 7.61 20.02 -12.08
N ARG A 110 8.37 21.03 -11.63
CA ARG A 110 8.09 21.74 -10.38
C ARG A 110 7.96 23.22 -10.67
N GLU A 111 6.86 23.79 -10.20
CA GLU A 111 6.64 25.22 -10.21
C GLU A 111 7.32 25.84 -8.99
N ARG A 112 8.17 26.83 -9.24
CA ARG A 112 8.78 27.66 -8.20
C ARG A 112 8.24 29.08 -8.32
N ALA A 113 7.78 29.63 -7.19
CA ALA A 113 7.39 31.03 -7.15
C ALA A 113 8.61 31.94 -7.39
N VAL A 114 8.47 32.85 -8.36
CA VAL A 114 9.45 33.89 -8.68
C VAL A 114 8.96 35.20 -8.09
N PHE A 115 9.87 35.89 -7.39
CA PHE A 115 9.60 37.17 -6.75
C PHE A 115 10.39 38.29 -7.45
N ALA A 116 9.75 39.42 -7.74
CA ALA A 116 10.44 40.63 -8.19
C ALA A 116 11.27 41.18 -7.04
N VAL A 117 12.48 41.63 -7.36
CA VAL A 117 13.30 42.43 -6.45
C VAL A 117 13.46 43.82 -7.08
N PRO A 118 12.72 44.84 -6.63
CA PRO A 118 12.87 46.18 -7.16
C PRO A 118 14.18 46.83 -6.68
N GLY A 119 15.09 47.10 -7.61
CA GLY A 119 16.01 48.25 -7.58
C GLY A 119 17.06 48.40 -6.46
N HIS A 120 17.20 47.50 -5.49
CA HIS A 120 18.17 47.63 -4.39
C HIS A 120 19.30 46.58 -4.43
N PRO A 121 20.57 46.96 -4.17
CA PRO A 121 21.63 45.99 -3.92
C PRO A 121 21.41 45.36 -2.55
N THR A 122 20.65 44.27 -2.51
CA THR A 122 20.41 43.51 -1.26
C THR A 122 21.67 42.73 -0.91
N ASP A 123 22.28 43.08 0.19
CA ASP A 123 23.34 42.36 0.91
C ASP A 123 22.83 41.07 1.56
N GLY A 124 22.02 40.27 0.84
CA GLY A 124 21.75 38.84 1.06
C GLY A 124 21.30 38.36 2.45
N ARG A 125 21.07 39.23 3.43
CA ARG A 125 21.04 38.84 4.87
C ARG A 125 19.67 38.61 5.48
N HIS A 126 18.56 38.89 4.79
CA HIS A 126 17.24 38.81 5.42
C HIS A 126 16.21 38.01 4.60
N PRO A 127 15.75 36.85 5.12
CA PRO A 127 14.71 36.03 4.50
C PRO A 127 13.34 36.71 4.39
N TRP A 128 13.08 37.74 5.20
CA TRP A 128 11.79 38.44 5.30
C TRP A 128 11.89 39.86 4.74
N ASP A 129 12.07 39.99 3.43
CA ASP A 129 12.01 41.29 2.76
C ASP A 129 10.58 41.55 2.27
N PRO A 130 9.85 42.50 2.86
CA PRO A 130 8.47 42.81 2.47
C PRO A 130 8.34 43.46 1.09
N THR A 131 9.45 43.81 0.42
CA THR A 131 9.43 44.39 -0.94
C THR A 131 9.39 43.34 -2.06
N LYS A 132 9.43 42.05 -1.73
CA LYS A 132 9.33 40.95 -2.69
C LYS A 132 7.88 40.70 -3.07
N GLU A 133 7.47 41.20 -4.22
CA GLU A 133 6.17 40.87 -4.81
C GLU A 133 6.29 39.56 -5.61
N MET A 134 5.36 38.62 -5.42
CA MET A 134 5.30 37.39 -6.21
C MET A 134 4.84 37.74 -7.63
N VAL A 135 5.71 37.54 -8.62
CA VAL A 135 5.48 37.95 -10.02
C VAL A 135 4.89 36.81 -10.85
N GLY A 136 5.17 35.56 -10.46
CA GLY A 136 4.64 34.40 -11.16
C GLY A 136 5.29 33.10 -10.71
N TYR A 137 5.03 32.07 -11.51
CA TYR A 137 5.62 30.74 -11.33
C TYR A 137 6.57 30.47 -12.50
N GLU A 138 7.78 30.03 -12.19
CA GLU A 138 8.69 29.45 -13.17
C GLU A 138 8.58 27.92 -13.06
N SER A 139 8.25 27.29 -14.18
CA SER A 139 8.29 25.84 -14.29
C SER A 139 9.70 25.39 -14.63
N THR A 140 10.25 24.47 -13.86
CA THR A 140 11.51 23.81 -14.20
C THR A 140 11.37 22.30 -14.14
N VAL A 141 11.93 21.64 -15.15
CA VAL A 141 11.95 20.18 -15.28
C VAL A 141 13.20 19.63 -14.60
N TYR A 142 13.04 18.69 -13.67
CA TYR A 142 14.15 18.03 -12.96
C TYR A 142 14.06 16.51 -13.10
N PRO A 143 15.20 15.81 -13.23
CA PRO A 143 15.22 14.36 -13.19
C PRO A 143 14.96 13.85 -11.77
N VAL A 144 14.02 12.91 -11.64
CA VAL A 144 13.62 12.25 -10.39
C VAL A 144 13.82 10.74 -10.56
N VAL A 145 14.43 10.10 -9.56
CA VAL A 145 14.67 8.66 -9.57
C VAL A 145 13.47 7.95 -8.92
N ILE A 146 12.64 7.33 -9.75
CA ILE A 146 11.47 6.55 -9.32
C ILE A 146 11.83 5.07 -9.20
N ARG A 147 11.31 4.45 -8.16
CA ARG A 147 11.46 3.03 -7.85
C ARG A 147 10.08 2.41 -7.69
N GLU A 148 9.83 1.39 -8.48
CA GLU A 148 8.60 0.62 -8.43
C GLU A 148 8.73 -0.51 -7.42
N LYS A 149 7.87 -0.53 -6.42
CA LYS A 149 7.71 -1.66 -5.49
C LYS A 149 6.57 -2.51 -6.01
N HIS A 150 6.75 -3.81 -6.02
CA HIS A 150 5.73 -4.74 -6.48
C HIS A 150 5.51 -5.87 -5.48
N LEU A 151 4.27 -6.34 -5.47
CA LEU A 151 3.83 -7.55 -4.80
C LEU A 151 2.89 -8.30 -5.74
N SER A 152 3.27 -9.52 -6.07
CA SER A 152 2.48 -10.44 -6.90
C SER A 152 2.11 -11.66 -6.08
N ILE A 153 0.83 -12.00 -6.06
CA ILE A 153 0.27 -13.10 -5.30
C ILE A 153 -0.50 -14.00 -6.27
N TYR A 154 -0.15 -15.28 -6.29
CA TYR A 154 -0.73 -16.29 -7.18
C TYR A 154 -1.40 -17.36 -6.34
N GLY A 155 -2.69 -17.60 -6.54
CA GLY A 155 -3.41 -18.74 -5.98
C GLY A 155 -3.46 -19.87 -7.00
N ARG A 156 -2.80 -21.00 -6.72
CA ARG A 156 -2.78 -22.18 -7.61
C ARG A 156 -3.38 -23.37 -6.90
N GLU A 157 -4.12 -24.20 -7.62
CA GLU A 157 -4.62 -25.46 -7.07
C GLU A 157 -3.42 -26.32 -6.60
N ASN A 158 -3.57 -27.07 -5.51
CA ASN A 158 -2.49 -27.96 -5.07
C ASN A 158 -2.45 -29.26 -5.90
N LYS A 159 -3.61 -29.71 -6.39
CA LYS A 159 -3.72 -30.93 -7.19
C LYS A 159 -3.60 -30.60 -8.68
N PRO A 160 -2.81 -31.38 -9.44
CA PRO A 160 -2.75 -31.22 -10.88
C PRO A 160 -4.10 -31.58 -11.51
N TRP A 161 -4.47 -30.86 -12.57
CA TRP A 161 -5.74 -31.08 -13.28
C TRP A 161 -5.75 -32.42 -14.03
N ALA A 162 -4.59 -32.84 -14.52
CA ALA A 162 -4.36 -34.10 -15.20
C ALA A 162 -2.92 -34.56 -14.94
N GLU A 163 -2.67 -35.86 -15.05
CA GLU A 163 -1.33 -36.44 -14.90
C GLU A 163 -0.35 -35.78 -15.90
N GLY A 164 0.72 -35.18 -15.38
CA GLY A 164 1.73 -34.47 -16.18
C GLY A 164 1.45 -32.99 -16.48
N GLN A 165 0.30 -32.42 -16.06
CA GLN A 165 0.03 -30.99 -16.19
C GLN A 165 0.31 -30.23 -14.89
N PRO A 166 0.89 -29.02 -14.96
CA PRO A 166 1.10 -28.20 -13.77
C PRO A 166 -0.26 -27.80 -13.16
N PRO A 167 -0.34 -27.59 -11.84
CA PRO A 167 -1.58 -27.16 -11.22
C PRO A 167 -2.06 -25.81 -11.78
N GLY A 168 -3.39 -25.69 -11.92
CA GLY A 168 -4.03 -24.54 -12.52
C GLY A 168 -3.94 -23.29 -11.64
N GLU A 169 -3.74 -22.13 -12.27
CA GLU A 169 -3.91 -20.83 -11.60
C GLU A 169 -5.41 -20.57 -11.41
N ILE A 170 -5.81 -20.29 -10.17
CA ILE A 170 -7.18 -19.95 -9.79
C ILE A 170 -7.35 -18.44 -9.90
N TRP A 171 -6.40 -17.71 -9.33
CA TRP A 171 -6.38 -16.26 -9.35
C TRP A 171 -4.95 -15.75 -9.23
N ARG A 172 -4.75 -14.52 -9.68
CA ARG A 172 -3.52 -13.77 -9.55
C ARG A 172 -3.86 -12.32 -9.27
N VAL A 173 -3.17 -11.72 -8.31
CA VAL A 173 -3.24 -10.29 -8.01
C VAL A 173 -1.83 -9.72 -8.10
N GLU A 174 -1.67 -8.70 -8.92
CA GLU A 174 -0.42 -7.96 -9.08
C GLU A 174 -0.65 -6.53 -8.63
N VAL A 175 0.22 -6.06 -7.75
CA VAL A 175 0.11 -4.74 -7.13
C VAL A 175 1.46 -4.05 -7.26
N CYS A 176 1.47 -2.80 -7.74
CA CYS A 176 2.65 -1.98 -7.76
C CYS A 176 2.40 -0.55 -7.28
N ASP A 177 3.46 0.06 -6.75
CA ASP A 177 3.52 1.42 -6.25
C ASP A 177 4.83 2.07 -6.71
N GLU A 178 4.77 3.33 -7.09
CA GLU A 178 5.89 4.06 -7.71
C GLU A 178 6.21 5.34 -6.94
N ASP A 179 7.37 5.36 -6.30
CA ASP A 179 7.82 6.54 -5.54
C ASP A 179 9.37 6.59 -5.47
N GLU A 180 9.92 7.63 -4.83
CA GLU A 180 11.37 7.85 -4.70
C GLU A 180 12.05 6.98 -3.61
N SER A 181 11.30 6.45 -2.65
CA SER A 181 11.74 5.62 -1.52
C SER A 181 12.41 4.31 -1.97
N GLN A 182 13.32 3.84 -1.13
CA GLN A 182 13.95 2.51 -1.24
C GLN A 182 13.41 1.53 -0.18
N ASP A 183 12.46 1.95 0.65
CA ASP A 183 11.92 1.10 1.69
C ASP A 183 10.84 0.17 1.14
N LEU A 184 11.19 -1.10 0.94
CA LEU A 184 10.20 -2.11 0.60
C LEU A 184 9.35 -2.50 1.82
N ARG A 185 9.93 -2.49 3.02
CA ARG A 185 9.32 -3.05 4.22
C ARG A 185 8.08 -2.25 4.64
N GLY A 186 8.15 -0.92 4.59
CA GLY A 186 7.02 -0.04 4.85
C GLY A 186 5.87 -0.18 3.85
N HIS A 187 6.18 -0.49 2.59
CA HIS A 187 5.20 -0.59 1.51
C HIS A 187 4.50 -1.96 1.44
N LEU A 188 5.15 -3.05 1.87
CA LEU A 188 4.56 -4.40 1.88
C LEU A 188 3.15 -4.48 2.49
N PRO A 189 2.87 -3.95 3.71
CA PRO A 189 1.51 -3.99 4.26
C PRO A 189 0.50 -3.17 3.46
N ILE A 190 0.94 -2.11 2.77
CA ILE A 190 0.10 -1.27 1.92
C ILE A 190 -0.28 -2.04 0.66
N LEU A 191 0.71 -2.62 -0.03
CA LEU A 191 0.50 -3.46 -1.21
C LEU A 191 -0.39 -4.68 -0.89
N ALA A 192 -0.15 -5.36 0.24
CA ALA A 192 -0.95 -6.49 0.67
C ALA A 192 -2.41 -6.10 0.98
N SER A 193 -2.64 -4.93 1.58
CA SER A 193 -3.99 -4.42 1.83
C SER A 193 -4.75 -4.09 0.53
N ALA A 194 -4.06 -3.54 -0.47
CA ALA A 194 -4.62 -3.30 -1.80
C ALA A 194 -4.98 -4.62 -2.49
N ALA A 195 -4.05 -5.58 -2.46
CA ALA A 195 -4.24 -6.90 -3.07
C ALA A 195 -5.47 -7.62 -2.50
N MET A 196 -5.63 -7.57 -1.17
CA MET A 196 -6.70 -8.25 -0.46
C MET A 196 -8.08 -7.93 -1.04
N ASN A 197 -8.36 -6.68 -1.39
CA ASN A 197 -9.69 -6.29 -1.87
C ASN A 197 -10.05 -6.97 -3.20
N GLU A 198 -9.04 -7.26 -4.04
CA GLU A 198 -9.21 -7.77 -5.39
C GLU A 198 -9.08 -9.30 -5.51
N ILE A 199 -8.69 -10.02 -4.44
CA ILE A 199 -8.65 -11.49 -4.46
C ILE A 199 -10.03 -12.05 -4.83
N GLY A 200 -10.04 -12.91 -5.85
CA GLY A 200 -11.25 -13.55 -6.39
C GLY A 200 -12.05 -12.69 -7.38
N ARG A 201 -11.56 -11.48 -7.71
CA ARG A 201 -12.20 -10.57 -8.68
C ARG A 201 -11.41 -10.51 -9.98
N ASN A 202 -12.09 -10.16 -11.06
CA ASN A 202 -11.47 -9.79 -12.32
C ASN A 202 -11.48 -8.28 -12.48
N THR A 203 -10.32 -7.71 -12.77
CA THR A 203 -10.21 -6.33 -13.25
C THR A 203 -10.06 -6.36 -14.77
N ASP A 204 -10.76 -5.50 -15.50
CA ASP A 204 -10.62 -5.36 -16.96
C ASP A 204 -9.30 -4.68 -17.39
N GLY A 205 -8.43 -4.38 -16.42
CA GLY A 205 -7.12 -3.78 -16.60
C GLY A 205 -6.57 -3.20 -15.28
N PRO A 206 -5.41 -2.56 -15.31
CA PRO A 206 -4.83 -1.92 -14.13
C PRO A 206 -5.76 -0.85 -13.56
N THR A 207 -6.16 -1.01 -12.30
CA THR A 207 -6.99 -0.04 -11.57
C THR A 207 -6.14 0.67 -10.54
N THR A 208 -6.27 1.99 -10.46
CA THR A 208 -5.50 2.79 -9.50
C THR A 208 -6.34 3.04 -8.25
N THR A 209 -5.78 2.75 -7.08
CA THR A 209 -6.40 3.00 -5.77
C THR A 209 -5.44 3.76 -4.89
N THR A 210 -5.95 4.78 -4.21
CA THR A 210 -5.19 5.57 -3.26
C THR A 210 -5.38 4.99 -1.86
N LEU A 211 -4.29 4.70 -1.16
CA LEU A 211 -4.29 4.18 0.21
C LEU A 211 -3.46 5.06 1.13
N ARG A 212 -3.90 5.20 2.38
CA ARG A 212 -3.15 5.91 3.42
C ARG A 212 -2.59 4.92 4.42
N GLU A 213 -1.43 5.24 4.98
CA GLU A 213 -0.80 4.36 5.97
C GLU A 213 -1.62 4.10 7.23
N ASN A 214 -2.53 5.03 7.55
CA ASN A 214 -3.42 4.95 8.71
C ASN A 214 -4.80 4.36 8.39
N ASP A 215 -5.03 3.92 7.15
CA ASP A 215 -6.26 3.23 6.80
C ASP A 215 -6.45 1.97 7.65
N GLU A 216 -7.70 1.65 7.98
CA GLU A 216 -8.02 0.53 8.86
C GLU A 216 -7.50 -0.80 8.31
N ALA A 217 -7.64 -1.02 7.00
CA ALA A 217 -7.12 -2.21 6.32
C ALA A 217 -5.59 -2.32 6.45
N VAL A 218 -4.86 -1.22 6.23
CA VAL A 218 -3.39 -1.20 6.36
C VAL A 218 -2.97 -1.47 7.81
N ARG A 219 -3.65 -0.86 8.79
CA ARG A 219 -3.37 -1.08 10.22
C ARG A 219 -3.66 -2.51 10.66
N PHE A 220 -4.75 -3.09 10.15
CA PHE A 220 -5.08 -4.50 10.39
C PHE A 220 -3.98 -5.43 9.88
N ILE A 221 -3.52 -5.24 8.63
CA ILE A 221 -2.42 -6.03 8.05
C ILE A 221 -1.08 -5.81 8.78
N LYS A 222 -0.77 -4.57 9.18
CA LYS A 222 0.45 -4.25 9.96
C LYS A 222 0.45 -4.93 11.33
N LYS A 223 -0.71 -4.97 12.00
CA LYS A 223 -0.86 -5.59 13.32
C LYS A 223 -0.70 -7.11 13.26
N GLY A 224 -1.18 -7.72 12.16
CA GLY A 224 -1.27 -9.16 12.04
C GLY A 224 -2.42 -9.75 12.86
N LEU A 225 -2.64 -11.05 12.68
CA LEU A 225 -3.51 -11.87 13.55
C LEU A 225 -2.88 -12.08 14.93
#